data_AF-A0A2A2XX91-F1
#
_entry.id   AF-A0A2A2XX91-F1
#
_cell.length_a   1.000
_cell.length_b   1.000
_cell.length_c   1.000
_cell.angle_alpha   90.00
_cell.angle_beta   90.00
_cell.angle_gamma   90.00
#
_symmetry.space_group_name_H-M   'P 1'
#
loop_
_entity.id
_entity.type
_entity.pdbx_description
1 polymer ?
#
loop_
_entity_poly.entity_id
_entity_poly.type
_entity_poly.pdbx_seq_one_letter_code
_entity_poly.pdbx_strand_id
1 'polypeptide(L)'
;MSQPPIPQMPVGTTFRVSAALLGIFLILQIGLVALHFAPLLQKDIVQKITANAPPPVEQVAAAQAPIAAVQSTPQPVESGAQIDEVLMQRITRLVDESDKAFRVGEYDLGLGKIQEADKILPGDPGVMLRIGRLLEKKGDILAASDSYKKVLALPDLSTELRAQTQRKMGMLSLPETAPVPTVLATEAGADMRDEFGLQPGANLGIIETLQSDGPNNTKILRISIKSRPKPAVDPQLTAVHVFFYERDETGQIQLTNSQVVTEWISPPVDWSNNEPELLNAIYTPATNPAFTYVGYVVGIYYKNDLQDTRADPGSLAADHPLPLYLPSQP
;
A
#
# COMPACT_ATOMS: atom_id res chain seq x y z
N MET A 1 30.44 -52.73 -9.40
CA MET A 1 30.86 -52.02 -8.18
C MET A 1 29.59 -51.59 -7.48
N SER A 2 29.25 -52.20 -6.34
CA SER A 2 27.98 -51.97 -5.62
C SER A 2 28.27 -51.19 -4.33
N GLN A 3 27.61 -50.06 -4.14
CA GLN A 3 27.72 -49.20 -2.95
C GLN A 3 27.13 -49.89 -1.70
N PRO A 4 27.69 -49.68 -0.50
CA PRO A 4 27.13 -50.21 0.73
C PRO A 4 25.97 -49.33 1.25
N PRO A 5 24.99 -49.90 1.99
CA PRO A 5 23.86 -49.14 2.51
C PRO A 5 24.22 -48.33 3.76
N ILE A 6 23.61 -47.15 3.90
CA ILE A 6 23.77 -46.23 5.03
C ILE A 6 22.92 -46.72 6.21
N PRO A 7 23.47 -46.82 7.44
CA PRO A 7 22.71 -47.23 8.61
C PRO A 7 21.79 -46.11 9.13
N GLN A 8 20.49 -46.41 9.31
CA GLN A 8 19.56 -45.51 9.99
C GLN A 8 19.66 -45.69 11.51
N MET A 9 19.95 -44.62 12.23
CA MET A 9 19.96 -44.63 13.70
C MET A 9 18.53 -44.52 14.25
N PRO A 10 18.14 -45.34 15.25
CA PRO A 10 16.82 -45.27 15.85
C PRO A 10 16.68 -44.03 16.73
N VAL A 11 15.61 -43.25 16.51
CA VAL A 11 15.27 -42.08 17.34
C VAL A 11 14.92 -42.56 18.75
N GLY A 12 15.62 -42.05 19.76
CA GLY A 12 15.45 -42.45 21.16
C GLY A 12 14.03 -42.22 21.67
N THR A 13 13.50 -43.16 22.44
CA THR A 13 12.15 -43.12 23.04
C THR A 13 11.89 -41.85 23.84
N THR A 14 12.92 -41.29 24.49
CA THR A 14 12.84 -40.03 25.24
C THR A 14 12.47 -38.84 24.35
N PHE A 15 12.99 -38.76 23.12
CA PHE A 15 12.66 -37.68 22.18
C PHE A 15 11.20 -37.72 21.74
N ARG A 16 10.66 -38.93 21.53
CA ARG A 16 9.25 -39.12 21.12
C ARG A 16 8.29 -38.71 22.24
N VAL A 17 8.63 -39.01 23.49
CA VAL A 17 7.83 -38.61 24.67
C VAL A 17 7.85 -37.09 24.86
N SER A 18 9.02 -36.45 24.73
CA SER A 18 9.14 -34.99 24.84
C SER A 18 8.37 -34.24 23.74
N ALA A 19 8.45 -34.72 22.50
CA ALA A 19 7.71 -34.13 21.37
C ALA A 19 6.19 -34.26 21.55
N ALA A 20 5.72 -35.41 22.07
CA ALA A 20 4.30 -35.61 22.36
C ALA A 20 3.78 -34.67 23.47
N LEU A 21 4.56 -34.45 24.53
CA LEU A 21 4.20 -33.53 25.61
C LEU A 21 4.14 -32.07 25.14
N LEU A 22 5.08 -31.64 24.30
CA LEU A 22 5.04 -30.31 23.67
C LEU A 22 3.80 -30.13 22.79
N GLY A 23 3.44 -31.14 22.00
CA GLY A 23 2.24 -31.11 21.17
C GLY A 23 0.95 -30.97 22.01
N ILE A 24 0.83 -31.71 23.10
CA ILE A 24 -0.33 -31.63 24.00
C ILE A 24 -0.40 -30.24 24.66
N PHE A 25 0.74 -29.69 25.10
CA PHE A 25 0.78 -28.37 25.73
C PHE A 25 0.38 -27.26 24.75
N LEU A 26 0.83 -27.32 23.49
CA LEU A 26 0.46 -26.38 22.44
C LEU A 26 -1.07 -26.38 22.19
N ILE A 27 -1.66 -27.58 22.09
CA ILE A 27 -3.11 -27.72 21.86
C ILE A 27 -3.90 -27.12 23.04
N LEU A 28 -3.42 -27.33 24.26
CA LEU A 28 -4.05 -26.81 25.47
C LEU A 28 -3.98 -25.28 25.55
N GLN A 29 -2.85 -24.68 25.14
CA GLN A 29 -2.71 -23.22 25.05
C GLN A 29 -3.65 -22.61 23.99
N ILE A 30 -3.75 -23.21 22.81
CA ILE A 30 -4.66 -22.74 21.75
C ILE A 30 -6.12 -22.82 22.21
N GLY A 31 -6.51 -23.90 22.88
CA GLY A 31 -7.86 -24.05 23.44
C GLY A 31 -8.21 -23.00 24.50
N LEU A 32 -7.26 -22.65 25.37
CA LEU A 32 -7.43 -21.61 26.40
C LEU A 32 -7.58 -20.21 25.79
N VAL A 33 -6.79 -19.90 24.76
CA VAL A 33 -6.92 -18.65 23.99
C VAL A 33 -8.29 -18.60 23.30
N ALA A 34 -8.71 -19.67 22.62
CA ALA A 34 -10.01 -19.72 21.96
C ALA A 34 -11.17 -19.48 22.94
N LEU A 35 -11.13 -20.09 24.13
CA LEU A 35 -12.16 -19.89 25.17
C LEU A 35 -12.14 -18.48 25.78
N HIS A 36 -10.97 -17.86 25.90
CA HIS A 36 -10.85 -16.51 26.46
C HIS A 36 -11.34 -15.43 25.49
N PHE A 37 -11.05 -15.56 24.19
CA PHE A 37 -11.35 -14.54 23.19
C PHE A 37 -12.68 -14.76 22.43
N ALA A 38 -13.27 -15.96 22.46
CA ALA A 38 -14.61 -16.22 21.91
C ALA A 38 -15.71 -15.25 22.40
N PRO A 39 -15.84 -14.92 23.70
CA PRO A 39 -16.86 -13.98 24.17
C PRO A 39 -16.58 -12.52 23.78
N LEU A 40 -15.35 -12.17 23.37
CA LEU A 40 -15.01 -10.83 22.88
C LEU A 40 -15.41 -10.67 21.41
N LEU A 41 -15.18 -11.71 20.59
CA LEU A 41 -15.60 -11.73 19.18
C LEU A 41 -17.14 -11.66 19.01
N GLN A 42 -17.89 -12.35 19.87
CA GLN A 42 -19.35 -12.32 19.83
C GLN A 42 -19.93 -10.92 20.11
N LYS A 43 -19.30 -10.16 21.03
CA LYS A 43 -19.74 -8.80 21.37
C LYS A 43 -19.53 -7.82 20.21
N ASP A 44 -18.38 -7.90 19.54
CA ASP A 44 -18.06 -7.07 18.38
C ASP A 44 -18.98 -7.37 17.18
N ILE A 45 -19.30 -8.64 16.94
CA ILE A 45 -20.22 -9.04 15.87
C ILE A 45 -21.64 -8.55 16.17
N VAL A 46 -22.13 -8.70 17.41
CA VAL A 46 -23.47 -8.22 17.79
C VAL A 46 -23.55 -6.70 17.75
N GLN A 47 -22.51 -5.96 18.16
CA GLN A 47 -22.48 -4.50 18.04
C GLN A 47 -22.49 -4.03 16.58
N LYS A 48 -21.72 -4.67 15.69
CA LYS A 48 -21.70 -4.31 14.26
C LYS A 48 -23.02 -4.62 13.55
N ILE A 49 -23.73 -5.68 13.95
CA ILE A 49 -25.07 -6.00 13.42
C ILE A 49 -26.12 -5.03 13.97
N THR A 50 -26.02 -4.65 15.26
CA THR A 50 -27.00 -3.74 15.89
C THR A 50 -26.80 -2.28 15.47
N ALA A 51 -25.56 -1.87 15.14
CA ALA A 51 -25.24 -0.52 14.67
C ALA A 51 -25.71 -0.25 13.22
N ASN A 52 -25.95 -1.29 12.42
CA ASN A 52 -26.39 -1.19 11.02
C ASN A 52 -27.83 -1.70 10.79
N ALA A 53 -28.56 -2.07 11.84
CA ALA A 53 -29.96 -2.45 11.74
C ALA A 53 -30.85 -1.19 11.65
N PRO A 54 -31.70 -1.03 10.62
CA PRO A 54 -32.78 -0.04 10.65
C PRO A 54 -33.72 -0.33 11.84
N PRO A 55 -34.43 0.67 12.40
CA PRO A 55 -35.38 0.42 13.48
C PRO A 55 -36.45 -0.58 13.03
N PRO A 56 -37.01 -1.40 13.95
CA PRO A 56 -38.03 -2.38 13.60
C PRO A 56 -39.26 -1.66 13.05
N VAL A 57 -39.62 -1.95 11.80
CA VAL A 57 -40.88 -1.50 11.23
C VAL A 57 -41.99 -2.26 11.95
N GLU A 58 -42.82 -1.53 12.70
CA GLU A 58 -44.05 -2.06 13.28
C GLU A 58 -44.90 -2.68 12.19
N GLN A 59 -45.07 -4.00 12.27
CA GLN A 59 -45.88 -4.79 11.36
C GLN A 59 -47.35 -4.57 11.73
N VAL A 60 -47.99 -3.56 11.13
CA VAL A 60 -49.44 -3.39 11.23
C VAL A 60 -50.12 -4.32 10.21
N ALA A 61 -50.91 -5.24 10.74
CA ALA A 61 -51.63 -6.26 10.01
C ALA A 61 -52.74 -5.70 9.10
N ALA A 62 -52.84 -6.30 7.92
CA ALA A 62 -54.04 -6.64 7.14
C ALA A 62 -55.17 -5.60 6.95
N ALA A 63 -55.34 -5.17 5.69
CA ALA A 63 -56.66 -5.03 5.08
C ALA A 63 -56.57 -5.27 3.56
N GLN A 64 -57.40 -6.18 3.05
CA GLN A 64 -57.49 -6.56 1.63
C GLN A 64 -58.43 -5.63 0.84
N ALA A 65 -58.12 -5.55 -0.46
CA ALA A 65 -58.97 -5.24 -1.64
C ALA A 65 -59.08 -3.78 -2.14
N PRO A 66 -59.36 -3.55 -3.45
CA PRO A 66 -59.24 -4.40 -4.64
C PRO A 66 -58.29 -3.83 -5.72
N ILE A 67 -57.97 -4.69 -6.70
CA ILE A 67 -57.18 -4.39 -7.90
C ILE A 67 -57.94 -3.35 -8.74
N ALA A 68 -57.36 -2.16 -8.93
CA ALA A 68 -57.85 -1.14 -9.85
C ALA A 68 -56.76 -0.77 -10.86
N ALA A 69 -57.06 -1.10 -12.12
CA ALA A 69 -56.54 -0.60 -13.38
C ALA A 69 -55.13 0.02 -13.42
N VAL A 70 -54.23 -0.67 -14.12
CA VAL A 70 -53.00 -0.13 -14.68
C VAL A 70 -53.37 1.04 -15.61
N GLN A 71 -53.17 2.27 -15.15
CA GLN A 71 -53.04 3.43 -16.01
C GLN A 71 -51.55 3.77 -16.09
N SER A 72 -50.95 3.38 -17.20
CA SER A 72 -49.61 3.80 -17.62
C SER A 72 -49.62 5.30 -17.93
N THR A 73 -49.21 6.12 -16.97
CA THR A 73 -48.67 7.45 -17.23
C THR A 73 -47.16 7.30 -17.46
N PRO A 74 -46.59 7.85 -18.54
CA PRO A 74 -45.15 7.86 -18.73
C PRO A 74 -44.55 8.81 -17.70
N GLN A 75 -43.76 8.29 -16.75
CA GLN A 75 -42.84 9.10 -15.95
C GLN A 75 -41.60 9.41 -16.80
N PRO A 76 -41.29 10.68 -17.11
CA PRO A 76 -40.05 11.06 -17.75
C PRO A 76 -39.17 11.76 -16.71
N VAL A 77 -38.31 11.03 -15.97
CA VAL A 77 -37.15 11.58 -15.23
C VAL A 77 -36.29 10.45 -14.61
N GLU A 78 -35.72 9.56 -15.43
CA GLU A 78 -34.58 8.72 -14.98
C GLU A 78 -33.38 8.80 -15.94
N SER A 79 -33.53 9.49 -17.08
CA SER A 79 -32.51 9.49 -18.13
C SER A 79 -31.29 10.36 -17.82
N GLY A 80 -31.38 11.38 -16.95
CA GLY A 80 -30.27 12.31 -16.69
C GLY A 80 -29.18 11.71 -15.80
N ALA A 81 -29.56 11.16 -14.64
CA ALA A 81 -28.62 10.62 -13.66
C ALA A 81 -27.83 9.41 -14.17
N GLN A 82 -28.45 8.58 -15.00
CA GLN A 82 -27.80 7.40 -15.56
C GLN A 82 -26.84 7.76 -16.72
N ILE A 83 -27.12 8.83 -17.47
CA ILE A 83 -26.18 9.37 -18.47
C ILE A 83 -24.93 9.92 -17.77
N ASP A 84 -25.11 10.64 -16.66
CA ASP A 84 -24.01 11.20 -15.88
C ASP A 84 -23.12 10.10 -15.27
N GLU A 85 -23.71 9.01 -14.75
CA GLU A 85 -22.94 7.88 -14.22
C GLU A 85 -22.12 7.16 -15.31
N VAL A 86 -22.72 6.90 -16.47
CA VAL A 86 -22.03 6.26 -17.61
C VAL A 86 -20.90 7.14 -18.13
N LEU A 87 -21.09 8.46 -18.15
CA LEU A 87 -20.06 9.41 -18.56
C LEU A 87 -18.88 9.41 -17.57
N MET A 88 -19.16 9.42 -16.27
CA MET A 88 -18.14 9.34 -15.23
C MET A 88 -17.36 8.02 -15.27
N GLN A 89 -18.04 6.89 -15.47
CA GLN A 89 -17.38 5.60 -15.66
C GLN A 89 -16.45 5.61 -16.88
N ARG A 90 -16.87 6.26 -17.97
CA ARG A 90 -16.03 6.41 -19.17
C ARG A 90 -14.80 7.28 -18.89
N ILE A 91 -14.94 8.39 -18.17
CA ILE A 91 -13.81 9.23 -17.76
C ILE A 91 -12.83 8.42 -16.90
N THR A 92 -13.32 7.72 -15.88
CA THR A 92 -12.49 6.86 -15.01
C THR A 92 -11.71 5.84 -15.83
N ARG A 93 -12.38 5.16 -16.77
CA ARG A 93 -11.72 4.19 -17.65
C ARG A 93 -10.63 4.82 -18.51
N LEU A 94 -10.89 5.99 -19.11
CA LEU A 94 -9.91 6.70 -19.93
C LEU A 94 -8.68 7.11 -19.12
N VAL A 95 -8.89 7.58 -17.88
CA VAL A 95 -7.81 7.93 -16.94
C VAL A 95 -7.01 6.68 -16.55
N ASP A 96 -7.66 5.56 -16.24
CA ASP A 96 -7.00 4.30 -15.90
C ASP A 96 -6.19 3.72 -17.07
N GLU A 97 -6.74 3.77 -18.28
CA GLU A 97 -6.03 3.35 -19.50
C GLU A 97 -4.82 4.26 -19.75
N SER A 98 -4.95 5.56 -19.55
CA SER A 98 -3.85 6.51 -19.60
C SER A 98 -2.75 6.18 -18.58
N ASP A 99 -3.12 5.92 -17.33
CA ASP A 99 -2.17 5.63 -16.25
C ASP A 99 -1.46 4.28 -16.44
N LYS A 100 -2.17 3.28 -16.98
CA LYS A 100 -1.56 2.02 -17.42
C LYS A 100 -0.52 2.26 -18.50
N ALA A 101 -0.86 3.03 -19.53
CA ALA A 101 0.05 3.35 -20.63
C ALA A 101 1.29 4.12 -20.13
N PHE A 102 1.10 5.07 -19.21
CA PHE A 102 2.20 5.80 -18.57
C PHE A 102 3.18 4.87 -17.83
N ARG A 103 2.69 3.89 -17.05
CA ARG A 103 3.55 2.94 -16.31
C ARG A 103 4.44 2.08 -17.20
N VAL A 104 3.99 1.76 -18.42
CA VAL A 104 4.74 0.91 -19.35
C VAL A 104 5.51 1.71 -20.41
N GLY A 105 5.53 3.04 -20.30
CA GLY A 105 6.28 3.91 -21.21
C GLY A 105 5.55 4.25 -22.53
N GLU A 106 4.29 3.84 -22.69
CA GLU A 106 3.47 4.08 -23.88
C GLU A 106 2.82 5.47 -23.83
N TYR A 107 3.65 6.51 -23.84
CA TYR A 107 3.20 7.88 -23.57
C TYR A 107 2.25 8.45 -24.63
N ASP A 108 2.40 8.07 -25.90
CA ASP A 108 1.49 8.48 -26.97
C ASP A 108 0.08 7.92 -26.80
N LEU A 109 0.00 6.63 -26.44
CA LEU A 109 -1.27 6.00 -26.12
C LEU A 109 -1.91 6.65 -24.89
N GLY A 110 -1.11 6.88 -23.84
CA GLY A 110 -1.59 7.53 -22.62
C GLY A 110 -2.12 8.93 -22.89
N LEU A 111 -1.39 9.72 -23.68
CA LEU A 111 -1.76 11.08 -24.06
C LEU A 111 -3.09 11.11 -24.84
N GLY A 112 -3.27 10.19 -25.78
CA GLY A 112 -4.53 10.08 -26.53
C GLY A 112 -5.72 9.81 -25.60
N LYS A 113 -5.57 8.87 -24.66
CA LYS A 113 -6.62 8.49 -23.71
C LYS A 113 -7.00 9.62 -22.76
N ILE A 114 -6.02 10.33 -22.21
CA ILE A 114 -6.30 11.43 -21.28
C ILE A 114 -6.86 12.67 -22.00
N GLN A 115 -6.51 12.89 -23.27
CA GLN A 115 -7.13 13.95 -24.09
C GLN A 115 -8.59 13.63 -24.43
N GLU A 116 -8.96 12.36 -24.59
CA GLU A 116 -10.36 11.98 -24.69
C GLU A 116 -11.12 12.30 -23.39
N ALA A 117 -10.50 12.09 -22.22
CA ALA A 117 -11.08 12.48 -20.95
C ALA A 117 -11.26 14.01 -20.83
N ASP A 118 -10.27 14.79 -21.27
CA ASP A 118 -10.33 16.27 -21.29
C ASP A 118 -11.43 16.82 -22.20
N LYS A 119 -11.72 16.15 -23.32
CA LYS A 119 -12.86 16.52 -24.18
C LYS A 119 -14.22 16.33 -23.49
N ILE A 120 -14.29 15.37 -22.56
CA ILE A 120 -15.51 15.07 -21.82
C ILE A 120 -15.62 15.96 -20.59
N LEU A 121 -14.51 16.19 -19.90
CA LEU A 121 -14.42 16.99 -18.68
C LEU A 121 -13.36 18.10 -18.84
N PRO A 122 -13.65 19.14 -19.65
CA PRO A 122 -12.69 20.18 -19.93
C PRO A 122 -12.44 21.04 -18.70
N GLY A 123 -11.17 21.36 -18.46
CA GLY A 123 -10.78 22.23 -17.35
C GLY A 123 -10.67 21.52 -16.00
N ASP A 124 -10.78 20.18 -15.95
CA ASP A 124 -10.45 19.42 -14.75
C ASP A 124 -8.94 19.50 -14.48
N PRO A 125 -8.52 20.05 -13.32
CA PRO A 125 -7.11 20.20 -13.00
C PRO A 125 -6.32 18.87 -13.00
N GLY A 126 -6.96 17.77 -12.57
CA GLY A 126 -6.33 16.45 -12.47
C GLY A 126 -6.05 15.85 -13.84
N VAL A 127 -6.99 15.95 -14.78
CA VAL A 127 -6.84 15.54 -16.18
C VAL A 127 -5.77 16.37 -16.88
N MET A 128 -5.78 17.70 -16.73
CA MET A 128 -4.79 18.58 -17.34
C MET A 128 -3.37 18.38 -16.79
N LEU A 129 -3.23 18.02 -15.52
CA LEU A 129 -1.93 17.64 -14.93
C LEU A 129 -1.40 16.32 -15.47
N ARG A 130 -2.28 15.35 -15.76
CA ARG A 130 -1.90 14.09 -16.40
C ARG A 130 -1.41 14.33 -17.82
N ILE A 131 -2.07 15.21 -18.58
CA ILE A 131 -1.60 15.66 -19.91
C ILE A 131 -0.18 16.25 -19.80
N GLY A 132 0.05 17.18 -18.87
CA GLY A 132 1.37 17.79 -18.68
C GLY A 132 2.46 16.77 -18.36
N ARG A 133 2.18 15.80 -17.49
CA ARG A 133 3.12 14.73 -17.12
C ARG A 133 3.45 13.79 -18.29
N LEU A 134 2.47 13.45 -19.11
CA LEU A 134 2.66 12.63 -20.30
C LEU A 134 3.52 13.34 -21.35
N LEU A 135 3.28 14.64 -21.56
CA LEU A 135 4.10 15.47 -22.45
C LEU A 135 5.54 15.60 -21.94
N GLU A 136 5.71 15.79 -20.63
CA GLU A 136 7.03 15.83 -19.97
C GLU A 136 7.79 14.53 -20.18
N LYS A 137 7.17 13.37 -19.92
CA LYS A 137 7.83 12.06 -20.12
C LYS A 137 8.08 11.70 -21.59
N LYS A 138 7.28 12.24 -22.51
CA LYS A 138 7.52 12.15 -23.96
C LYS A 138 8.69 13.04 -24.42
N GLY A 139 9.15 13.97 -23.58
CA GLY A 139 10.18 14.94 -23.92
C GLY A 139 9.66 16.20 -24.62
N ASP A 140 8.34 16.38 -24.72
CA ASP A 140 7.73 17.61 -25.26
C ASP A 140 7.57 18.66 -24.15
N ILE A 141 8.72 19.20 -23.75
CA ILE A 141 8.87 20.16 -22.64
C ILE A 141 8.05 21.44 -22.87
N LEU A 142 7.96 21.90 -24.13
CA LEU A 142 7.20 23.10 -24.48
C LEU A 142 5.70 22.87 -24.26
N ALA A 143 5.15 21.79 -24.81
CA ALA A 143 3.75 21.46 -24.63
C ALA A 143 3.41 21.15 -23.15
N ALA A 144 4.32 20.50 -22.43
CA ALA A 144 4.17 20.24 -21.00
C ALA A 144 4.09 21.55 -20.18
N SER A 145 5.00 22.49 -20.45
CA SER A 145 5.00 23.82 -19.83
C SER A 145 3.69 24.55 -20.07
N ASP A 146 3.18 24.54 -21.30
CA ASP A 146 1.92 25.19 -21.63
C ASP A 146 0.72 24.51 -20.97
N SER A 147 0.74 23.18 -20.82
CA SER A 147 -0.29 22.45 -20.07
C SER A 147 -0.30 22.88 -18.60
N TYR A 148 0.85 22.96 -17.95
CA TYR A 148 0.94 23.39 -16.55
C TYR A 148 0.56 24.86 -16.34
N LYS A 149 0.90 25.76 -17.28
CA LYS A 149 0.41 27.16 -17.24
C LYS A 149 -1.11 27.23 -17.30
N LYS A 150 -1.76 26.41 -18.13
CA LYS A 150 -3.23 26.37 -18.20
C LYS A 150 -3.84 25.89 -16.89
N VAL A 151 -3.26 24.90 -16.23
CA VAL A 151 -3.68 24.45 -14.90
C VAL A 151 -3.58 25.59 -13.89
N LEU A 152 -2.45 26.32 -13.86
CA LEU A 152 -2.23 27.45 -12.95
C LEU A 152 -3.17 28.63 -13.18
N ALA A 153 -3.72 28.76 -14.39
CA ALA A 153 -4.67 29.80 -14.74
C ALA A 153 -6.12 29.48 -14.28
N LEU A 154 -6.38 28.28 -13.76
CA LEU A 154 -7.71 27.91 -13.28
C LEU A 154 -8.07 28.70 -12.00
N PRO A 155 -9.25 29.35 -11.94
CA PRO A 155 -9.62 30.23 -10.83
C PRO A 155 -9.80 29.47 -9.51
N ASP A 156 -10.37 28.27 -9.57
CA ASP A 156 -10.69 27.43 -8.40
C ASP A 156 -9.62 26.38 -8.09
N LEU A 157 -8.39 26.61 -8.56
CA LEU A 157 -7.28 25.70 -8.28
C LEU A 157 -6.92 25.72 -6.79
N SER A 158 -6.92 24.55 -6.16
CA SER A 158 -6.55 24.42 -4.74
C SER A 158 -5.11 24.88 -4.51
N THR A 159 -4.82 25.37 -3.30
CA THR A 159 -3.49 25.85 -2.92
C THR A 159 -2.42 24.77 -3.10
N GLU A 160 -2.77 23.53 -2.76
CA GLU A 160 -1.88 22.36 -2.93
C GLU A 160 -1.58 22.09 -4.41
N LEU A 161 -2.62 22.06 -5.24
CA LEU A 161 -2.47 21.76 -6.67
C LEU A 161 -1.73 22.88 -7.40
N ARG A 162 -1.91 24.13 -6.96
CA ARG A 162 -1.14 25.29 -7.42
C ARG A 162 0.35 25.13 -7.09
N ALA A 163 0.67 24.77 -5.84
CA ALA A 163 2.05 24.56 -5.41
C ALA A 163 2.72 23.39 -6.17
N GLN A 164 2.01 22.28 -6.35
CA GLN A 164 2.50 21.13 -7.12
C GLN A 164 2.80 21.50 -8.57
N THR A 165 1.87 22.21 -9.23
CA THR A 165 2.02 22.61 -10.64
C THR A 165 3.18 23.61 -10.80
N GLN A 166 3.35 24.55 -9.86
CA GLN A 166 4.49 25.47 -9.83
C GLN A 166 5.82 24.74 -9.67
N ARG A 167 5.90 23.74 -8.78
CA ARG A 167 7.11 22.90 -8.62
C ARG A 167 7.44 22.17 -9.91
N LYS A 168 6.46 21.52 -10.54
CA LYS A 168 6.64 20.83 -11.84
C LYS A 168 7.12 21.79 -12.94
N MET A 169 6.54 22.98 -13.01
CA MET A 169 6.96 24.03 -13.95
C MET A 169 8.38 24.54 -13.68
N GLY A 170 8.80 24.62 -12.42
CA GLY A 170 10.18 24.94 -12.04
C GLY A 170 11.18 23.87 -12.49
N MET A 171 10.80 22.58 -12.39
CA MET A 171 11.65 21.45 -12.80
C MET A 171 11.82 21.34 -14.32
N LEU A 172 10.86 21.83 -15.11
CA LEU A 172 10.95 21.88 -16.58
C LEU A 172 12.02 22.86 -17.10
N SER A 173 12.50 23.80 -16.27
CA SER A 173 13.37 24.91 -16.67
C SER A 173 14.80 24.83 -16.11
N LEU A 174 15.12 23.82 -15.30
CA LEU A 174 16.45 23.69 -14.71
C LEU A 174 17.34 22.85 -15.62
N PRO A 175 18.46 23.39 -16.14
CA PRO A 175 19.57 22.53 -16.51
C PRO A 175 20.07 21.84 -15.24
N GLU A 176 20.32 20.55 -15.36
CA GLU A 176 20.85 19.63 -14.35
C GLU A 176 22.11 20.22 -13.66
N THR A 177 21.94 21.05 -12.64
CA THR A 177 23.02 21.49 -11.71
C THR A 177 22.43 22.33 -10.57
N ALA A 178 22.10 21.68 -9.45
CA ALA A 178 21.90 22.31 -8.15
C ALA A 178 22.25 21.29 -7.05
N PRO A 179 22.70 21.75 -5.86
CA PRO A 179 23.58 20.98 -4.97
C PRO A 179 22.84 19.80 -4.36
N VAL A 180 23.50 18.65 -4.37
CA VAL A 180 23.01 17.37 -3.86
C VAL A 180 22.60 17.50 -2.38
N PRO A 181 21.30 17.42 -2.05
CA PRO A 181 20.91 16.93 -0.73
C PRO A 181 21.24 15.44 -0.72
N THR A 182 21.89 14.95 0.32
CA THR A 182 22.21 13.53 0.51
C THR A 182 20.94 12.68 0.51
N VAL A 183 20.50 12.26 -0.67
CA VAL A 183 19.52 11.21 -0.91
C VAL A 183 20.07 10.39 -2.07
N LEU A 184 20.95 9.44 -1.75
CA LEU A 184 21.35 8.39 -2.66
C LEU A 184 21.27 7.06 -1.91
N ALA A 185 20.06 6.54 -1.77
CA ALA A 185 19.86 5.15 -2.12
C ALA A 185 19.44 5.19 -3.59
N THR A 186 20.26 4.62 -4.47
CA THR A 186 19.93 4.37 -5.88
C THR A 186 18.79 3.36 -5.93
N GLU A 187 17.57 3.84 -5.68
CA GLU A 187 16.34 3.06 -5.76
C GLU A 187 15.91 2.98 -7.22
N ALA A 188 15.99 1.78 -7.80
CA ALA A 188 15.15 1.46 -8.94
C ALA A 188 13.68 1.63 -8.52
N GLY A 189 13.05 2.76 -8.91
CA GLY A 189 11.66 3.09 -8.57
C GLY A 189 11.43 4.45 -7.90
N ALA A 190 12.48 5.18 -7.49
CA ALA A 190 12.34 6.52 -6.90
C ALA A 190 11.67 7.51 -7.88
N ASP A 191 11.96 7.38 -9.18
CA ASP A 191 11.55 8.30 -10.24
C ASP A 191 10.10 8.10 -10.74
N MET A 192 9.36 7.14 -10.17
CA MET A 192 7.97 6.82 -10.58
C MET A 192 6.91 7.14 -9.52
N ARG A 193 7.26 7.69 -8.36
CA ARG A 193 6.30 7.98 -7.28
C ARG A 193 5.34 9.12 -7.64
N ASP A 194 4.10 9.02 -7.21
CA ASP A 194 3.06 10.02 -7.48
C ASP A 194 2.97 11.12 -6.38
N GLU A 195 1.90 11.91 -6.41
CA GLU A 195 1.67 13.04 -5.49
C GLU A 195 1.57 12.65 -4.01
N PHE A 196 1.29 11.38 -3.72
CA PHE A 196 1.27 10.87 -2.35
C PHE A 196 2.63 10.29 -1.92
N GLY A 197 3.62 10.28 -2.81
CA GLY A 197 4.89 9.57 -2.61
C GLY A 197 4.77 8.06 -2.80
N LEU A 198 3.68 7.60 -3.44
CA LEU A 198 3.34 6.19 -3.61
C LEU A 198 3.71 5.69 -5.01
N GLN A 199 3.97 4.40 -5.14
CA GLN A 199 4.12 3.79 -6.47
C GLN A 199 2.78 3.82 -7.23
N PRO A 200 2.77 4.04 -8.56
CA PRO A 200 1.53 4.10 -9.32
C PRO A 200 0.76 2.78 -9.27
N GLY A 201 -0.50 2.83 -8.84
CA GLY A 201 -1.34 1.64 -8.65
C GLY A 201 -1.28 1.02 -7.25
N ALA A 202 -0.35 1.47 -6.41
CA ALA A 202 -0.32 1.11 -5.00
C ALA A 202 -1.39 1.88 -4.21
N ASN A 203 -2.00 1.20 -3.24
CA ASN A 203 -2.93 1.80 -2.28
C ASN A 203 -2.19 2.35 -1.05
N LEU A 204 -1.04 1.77 -0.72
CA LEU A 204 -0.17 2.16 0.38
C LEU A 204 1.26 2.41 -0.14
N GLY A 205 2.02 3.27 0.53
CA GLY A 205 3.42 3.55 0.19
C GLY A 205 4.24 3.94 1.40
N ILE A 206 5.54 3.66 1.31
CA ILE A 206 6.53 4.11 2.28
C ILE A 206 7.06 5.46 1.80
N ILE A 207 6.62 6.52 2.47
CA ILE A 207 7.01 7.89 2.12
C ILE A 207 8.36 8.27 2.73
N GLU A 208 8.73 7.65 3.86
CA GLU A 208 9.97 7.93 4.56
C GLU A 208 10.40 6.74 5.43
N THR A 209 11.71 6.51 5.50
CA THR A 209 12.35 5.62 6.47
C THR A 209 13.46 6.38 7.19
N LEU A 210 13.38 6.45 8.51
CA LEU A 210 14.38 7.10 9.35
C LEU A 210 14.99 6.07 10.31
N GLN A 211 16.28 5.82 10.16
CA GLN A 211 17.03 4.97 11.09
C GLN A 211 17.75 5.84 12.13
N SER A 212 17.67 5.45 13.40
CA SER A 212 18.44 6.05 14.48
C SER A 212 19.05 4.99 15.41
N ASP A 213 20.09 5.38 16.13
CA ASP A 213 20.71 4.55 17.15
C ASP A 213 19.99 4.70 18.49
N GLY A 214 19.69 3.57 19.12
CA GLY A 214 19.16 3.50 20.49
C GLY A 214 20.22 3.03 21.49
N PRO A 215 19.83 2.86 22.77
CA PRO A 215 20.71 2.32 23.79
C PRO A 215 21.16 0.89 23.45
N ASN A 216 22.29 0.45 23.99
CA ASN A 216 22.81 -0.92 23.81
C ASN A 216 23.00 -1.32 22.34
N ASN A 217 23.41 -0.38 21.49
CA ASN A 217 23.63 -0.58 20.05
C ASN A 217 22.37 -1.02 19.27
N THR A 218 21.18 -0.83 19.85
CA THR A 218 19.91 -1.04 19.14
C THR A 218 19.80 -0.11 17.94
N LYS A 219 19.10 -0.55 16.90
CA LYS A 219 18.75 0.26 15.73
C LYS A 219 17.24 0.42 15.72
N ILE A 220 16.77 1.66 15.66
CA ILE A 220 15.35 1.99 15.60
C ILE A 220 15.07 2.48 14.19
N LEU A 221 14.25 1.76 13.46
CA LEU A 221 13.77 2.13 12.15
C LEU A 221 12.33 2.64 12.25
N ARG A 222 12.13 3.93 11.99
CA ARG A 222 10.79 4.53 11.85
C ARG A 222 10.38 4.53 10.39
N ILE A 223 9.20 3.99 10.12
CA ILE A 223 8.63 3.82 8.78
C ILE A 223 7.34 4.63 8.72
N SER A 224 7.30 5.62 7.85
CA SER A 224 6.12 6.46 7.61
C SER A 224 5.35 5.89 6.42
N ILE A 225 4.14 5.38 6.67
CA ILE A 225 3.32 4.67 5.69
C ILE A 225 2.07 5.48 5.40
N LYS A 226 1.87 5.86 4.14
CA LYS A 226 0.72 6.66 3.71
C LYS A 226 -0.19 5.85 2.81
N SER A 227 -1.50 6.08 2.92
CA SER A 227 -2.50 5.55 2.00
C SER A 227 -2.89 6.55 0.93
N ARG A 228 -3.45 6.04 -0.16
CA ARG A 228 -4.24 6.85 -1.07
C ARG A 228 -5.61 7.14 -0.42
N PRO A 229 -6.18 8.35 -0.58
CA PRO A 229 -7.45 8.72 0.04
C PRO A 229 -8.64 7.83 -0.38
N LYS A 230 -8.57 7.25 -1.59
CA LYS A 230 -9.58 6.32 -2.12
C LYS A 230 -8.90 5.25 -2.99
N PRO A 231 -9.31 3.98 -2.88
CA PRO A 231 -10.28 3.44 -1.92
C PRO A 231 -9.73 3.43 -0.48
N ALA A 232 -10.62 3.39 0.50
CA ALA A 232 -10.22 3.21 1.90
C ALA A 232 -9.44 1.90 2.06
N VAL A 233 -8.37 1.94 2.84
CA VAL A 233 -7.52 0.79 3.14
C VAL A 233 -8.13 0.05 4.33
N ASP A 234 -8.32 -1.27 4.21
CA ASP A 234 -8.65 -2.11 5.36
C ASP A 234 -7.35 -2.53 6.07
N PRO A 235 -7.12 -2.11 7.33
CA PRO A 235 -5.91 -2.44 8.05
C PRO A 235 -5.67 -3.93 8.26
N GLN A 236 -6.73 -4.74 8.30
CA GLN A 236 -6.62 -6.19 8.47
C GLN A 236 -6.04 -6.89 7.25
N LEU A 237 -6.05 -6.22 6.09
CA LEU A 237 -5.49 -6.73 4.84
C LEU A 237 -4.08 -6.20 4.58
N THR A 238 -3.51 -5.44 5.53
CA THR A 238 -2.16 -4.88 5.43
C THR A 238 -1.17 -5.72 6.21
N ALA A 239 -0.03 -6.00 5.59
CA ALA A 239 1.12 -6.61 6.27
C ALA A 239 2.38 -5.76 6.02
N VAL A 240 3.14 -5.49 7.07
CA VAL A 240 4.44 -4.81 6.97
C VAL A 240 5.52 -5.80 7.38
N HIS A 241 6.41 -6.12 6.44
CA HIS A 241 7.55 -6.99 6.69
C HIS A 241 8.81 -6.16 6.80
N VAL A 242 9.54 -6.32 7.90
CA VAL A 242 10.80 -5.63 8.15
C VAL A 242 11.88 -6.67 8.38
N PHE A 243 12.92 -6.62 7.54
CA PHE A 243 14.05 -7.52 7.59
C PHE A 243 15.32 -6.71 7.87
N PHE A 244 16.09 -7.12 8.87
CA PHE A 244 17.41 -6.56 9.13
C PHE A 244 18.48 -7.57 8.71
N TYR A 245 19.56 -7.06 8.14
CA TYR A 245 20.65 -7.86 7.61
C TYR A 245 21.93 -7.62 8.40
N GLU A 246 22.68 -8.70 8.57
CA GLU A 246 23.96 -8.73 9.28
C GLU A 246 25.02 -9.35 8.37
N ARG A 247 26.27 -8.94 8.57
CA ARG A 247 27.45 -9.51 7.94
C ARG A 247 28.20 -10.37 8.95
N ASP A 248 28.50 -11.60 8.56
CA ASP A 248 29.29 -12.52 9.37
C ASP A 248 30.81 -12.26 9.24
N GLU A 249 31.62 -13.01 9.99
CA GLU A 249 33.09 -12.92 9.95
C GLU A 249 33.70 -13.26 8.57
N THR A 250 32.98 -14.01 7.74
CA THR A 250 33.42 -14.37 6.37
C THR A 250 33.08 -13.29 5.35
N GLY A 251 32.29 -12.30 5.75
CA GLY A 251 31.81 -11.22 4.90
C GLY A 251 30.45 -11.49 4.24
N GLN A 252 29.82 -12.63 4.54
CA GLN A 252 28.52 -13.01 3.98
C GLN A 252 27.38 -12.22 4.64
N ILE A 253 26.51 -11.62 3.82
CA ILE A 253 25.31 -10.91 4.28
C ILE A 253 24.17 -11.91 4.42
N GLN A 254 23.49 -11.89 5.56
CA GLN A 254 22.37 -12.78 5.86
C GLN A 254 21.31 -12.08 6.71
N LEU A 255 20.11 -12.67 6.75
CA LEU A 255 19.04 -12.21 7.62
C LEU A 255 19.46 -12.33 9.09
N THR A 256 19.11 -11.34 9.89
CA THR A 256 19.40 -11.34 11.32
C THR A 256 18.73 -12.52 12.04
N ASN A 257 19.45 -13.10 13.00
CA ASN A 257 18.89 -13.97 14.04
C ASN A 257 18.64 -13.23 15.36
N SER A 258 18.90 -11.92 15.39
CA SER A 258 18.73 -11.04 16.54
C SER A 258 17.26 -10.69 16.76
N GLN A 259 16.94 -10.15 17.94
CA GLN A 259 15.55 -9.81 18.28
C GLN A 259 15.09 -8.58 17.49
N VAL A 260 13.95 -8.73 16.81
CA VAL A 260 13.26 -7.64 16.11
C VAL A 260 11.86 -7.49 16.68
N VAL A 261 11.51 -6.28 17.12
CA VAL A 261 10.17 -5.94 17.63
C VAL A 261 9.58 -4.83 16.79
N THR A 262 8.33 -4.98 16.36
CA THR A 262 7.61 -3.95 15.60
C THR A 262 6.42 -3.42 16.40
N GLU A 263 6.22 -2.11 16.39
CA GLU A 263 5.13 -1.44 17.11
C GLU A 263 4.61 -0.24 16.34
N TRP A 264 3.28 -0.11 16.25
CA TRP A 264 2.61 1.07 15.72
C TRP A 264 2.59 2.17 16.77
N ILE A 265 3.01 3.39 16.39
CA ILE A 265 3.19 4.49 17.36
C ILE A 265 1.87 5.10 17.80
N SER A 266 0.85 5.11 16.93
CA SER A 266 -0.40 5.83 17.17
C SER A 266 -1.63 5.07 16.68
N PRO A 267 -2.06 4.00 17.39
CA PRO A 267 -3.31 3.32 17.09
C PRO A 267 -4.54 4.21 17.38
N PRO A 268 -5.67 4.03 16.66
CA PRO A 268 -5.92 2.99 15.68
C PRO A 268 -5.18 3.23 14.37
N VAL A 269 -4.60 2.17 13.80
CA VAL A 269 -4.00 2.22 12.46
C VAL A 269 -5.14 2.03 11.48
N ASP A 270 -5.55 3.12 10.86
CA ASP A 270 -6.70 3.11 9.95
C ASP A 270 -6.46 3.89 8.66
N TRP A 271 -5.33 4.61 8.58
CA TRP A 271 -4.98 5.51 7.48
C TRP A 271 -6.13 6.46 7.10
N SER A 272 -6.98 6.81 8.08
CA SER A 272 -7.98 7.85 7.95
C SER A 272 -7.29 9.21 8.14
N ASN A 273 -7.85 10.27 7.56
CA ASN A 273 -7.33 11.65 7.69
C ASN A 273 -6.10 12.04 6.84
N ASN A 274 -5.67 11.20 5.88
CA ASN A 274 -4.55 11.48 4.96
C ASN A 274 -3.19 11.74 5.65
N GLU A 275 -3.05 11.38 6.93
CA GLU A 275 -1.79 11.42 7.66
C GLU A 275 -1.03 10.09 7.50
N PRO A 276 0.32 10.09 7.54
CA PRO A 276 1.09 8.86 7.53
C PRO A 276 0.96 8.12 8.87
N GLU A 277 0.72 6.82 8.80
CA GLU A 277 0.81 5.93 9.94
C GLU A 277 2.28 5.56 10.21
N LEU A 278 2.67 5.58 11.47
CA LEU A 278 4.06 5.40 11.87
C LEU A 278 4.28 4.03 12.52
N LEU A 279 5.18 3.25 11.94
CA LEU A 279 5.64 1.97 12.49
C LEU A 279 7.10 2.10 12.94
N ASN A 280 7.40 1.68 14.16
CA ASN A 280 8.78 1.45 14.61
C ASN A 280 9.13 -0.02 14.47
N ALA A 281 10.32 -0.30 13.96
CA ALA A 281 10.97 -1.61 14.06
C ALA A 281 12.28 -1.46 14.83
N ILE A 282 12.40 -2.19 15.94
CA ILE A 282 13.54 -2.11 16.86
C ILE A 282 14.34 -3.39 16.70
N TYR A 283 15.53 -3.25 16.15
CA TYR A 283 16.56 -4.29 16.09
C TYR A 283 17.43 -4.21 17.33
N THR A 284 17.52 -5.32 18.08
CA THR A 284 18.41 -5.46 19.22
C THR A 284 19.48 -6.48 18.90
N PRO A 285 20.75 -6.07 18.70
CA PRO A 285 21.80 -6.98 18.30
C PRO A 285 21.97 -8.09 19.33
N ALA A 286 22.21 -9.31 18.85
CA ALA A 286 22.65 -10.40 19.72
C ALA A 286 23.98 -10.04 20.40
N THR A 287 24.22 -10.59 21.58
CA THR A 287 25.48 -10.40 22.34
C THR A 287 26.71 -11.02 21.65
N ASN A 288 26.53 -11.74 20.54
CA ASN A 288 27.63 -12.33 19.78
C ASN A 288 28.26 -11.29 18.82
N PRO A 289 29.56 -10.96 18.96
CA PRO A 289 30.23 -9.98 18.11
C PRO A 289 30.49 -10.46 16.67
N ALA A 290 30.23 -11.74 16.34
CA ALA A 290 30.49 -12.31 15.02
C ALA A 290 29.62 -11.70 13.90
N PHE A 291 28.57 -10.96 14.24
CA PHE A 291 27.65 -10.35 13.28
C PHE A 291 27.66 -8.83 13.39
N THR A 292 27.91 -8.17 12.27
CA THR A 292 27.89 -6.71 12.16
C THR A 292 26.65 -6.26 11.40
N TYR A 293 25.92 -5.30 11.95
CA TYR A 293 24.75 -4.70 11.28
C TYR A 293 25.11 -4.16 9.88
N VAL A 294 24.31 -4.51 8.87
CA VAL A 294 24.49 -4.04 7.49
C VAL A 294 23.43 -3.02 7.11
N GLY A 295 22.16 -3.31 7.41
CA GLY A 295 21.05 -2.52 6.92
C GLY A 295 19.71 -3.22 7.02
N TYR A 296 18.72 -2.74 6.28
CA TYR A 296 17.36 -3.27 6.31
C TYR A 296 16.70 -3.31 4.93
N VAL A 297 15.67 -4.14 4.82
CA VAL A 297 14.68 -4.14 3.74
C VAL A 297 13.28 -4.15 4.36
N VAL A 298 12.43 -3.22 3.95
CA VAL A 298 11.02 -3.11 4.36
C VAL A 298 10.14 -3.33 3.14
N GLY A 299 9.11 -4.15 3.28
CA GLY A 299 8.04 -4.29 2.31
C GLY A 299 6.68 -4.07 2.95
N ILE A 300 5.81 -3.36 2.26
CA ILE A 300 4.40 -3.24 2.64
C ILE A 300 3.54 -4.00 1.65
N TYR A 301 2.60 -4.79 2.16
CA TYR A 301 1.67 -5.59 1.38
C TYR A 301 0.25 -5.16 1.70
N TYR A 302 -0.61 -5.20 0.69
CA TYR A 302 -2.04 -4.99 0.85
C TYR A 302 -2.78 -6.05 0.05
N LYS A 303 -3.69 -6.77 0.68
CA LYS A 303 -4.38 -7.93 0.08
C LYS A 303 -3.38 -8.97 -0.46
N ASN A 304 -2.28 -9.16 0.26
CA ASN A 304 -1.14 -10.00 -0.09
C ASN A 304 -0.28 -9.52 -1.27
N ASP A 305 -0.60 -8.41 -1.92
CA ASP A 305 0.19 -7.85 -3.02
C ASP A 305 1.20 -6.83 -2.52
N LEU A 306 2.45 -6.92 -2.95
CA LEU A 306 3.50 -5.96 -2.63
C LEU A 306 3.12 -4.57 -3.17
N GLN A 307 3.04 -3.59 -2.28
CA GLN A 307 2.67 -2.21 -2.61
C GLN A 307 3.91 -1.31 -2.78
N ASP A 308 4.91 -1.51 -1.92
CA ASP A 308 6.14 -0.71 -1.92
C ASP A 308 7.27 -1.45 -1.19
N THR A 309 8.52 -1.08 -1.49
CA THR A 309 9.73 -1.62 -0.85
C THR A 309 10.75 -0.51 -0.66
N ARG A 310 11.44 -0.53 0.49
CA ARG A 310 12.56 0.36 0.81
C ARG A 310 13.70 -0.45 1.38
N ALA A 311 14.92 -0.04 1.08
CA ALA A 311 16.11 -0.65 1.64
C ALA A 311 17.23 0.36 1.81
N ASP A 312 18.02 0.17 2.86
CA ASP A 312 19.25 0.92 3.08
C ASP A 312 20.31 -0.05 3.63
N PRO A 313 21.44 -0.28 2.91
CA PRO A 313 21.72 0.24 1.58
C PRO A 313 20.78 -0.35 0.51
N GLY A 314 20.51 0.42 -0.55
CA GLY A 314 19.58 0.03 -1.62
C GLY A 314 19.93 -1.29 -2.33
N SER A 315 21.21 -1.70 -2.32
CA SER A 315 21.64 -2.99 -2.88
C SER A 315 20.98 -4.19 -2.19
N LEU A 316 20.59 -4.08 -0.91
CA LEU A 316 19.90 -5.16 -0.20
C LEU A 316 18.56 -5.53 -0.84
N ALA A 317 17.84 -4.59 -1.44
CA ALA A 317 16.60 -4.90 -2.15
C ALA A 317 16.84 -5.67 -3.46
N ALA A 318 17.99 -5.46 -4.10
CA ALA A 318 18.37 -6.18 -5.32
C ALA A 318 18.88 -7.59 -4.99
N ASP A 319 19.68 -7.73 -3.93
CA ASP A 319 20.28 -8.99 -3.50
C ASP A 319 19.27 -9.89 -2.76
N HIS A 320 18.28 -9.27 -2.09
CA HIS A 320 17.25 -9.95 -1.30
C HIS A 320 15.85 -9.42 -1.66
N PRO A 321 15.38 -9.67 -2.90
CA PRO A 321 14.08 -9.17 -3.36
C PRO A 321 12.94 -9.80 -2.57
N LEU A 322 11.97 -8.97 -2.21
CA LEU A 322 10.74 -9.43 -1.56
C LEU A 322 9.80 -10.07 -2.58
N PRO A 323 9.01 -11.10 -2.18
CA PRO A 323 8.04 -11.70 -3.07
C PRO A 323 6.97 -10.68 -3.46
N LEU A 324 6.49 -10.75 -4.70
CA LEU A 324 5.38 -9.88 -5.16
C LEU A 324 4.06 -10.21 -4.45
N TYR A 325 3.91 -11.46 -3.99
CA TYR A 325 2.70 -11.98 -3.37
C TYR A 325 3.03 -12.77 -2.10
N LEU A 326 2.30 -12.52 -1.02
CA LEU A 326 2.32 -13.39 0.15
C LEU A 326 1.44 -14.63 -0.08
N PRO A 327 1.82 -15.80 0.45
CA PRO A 327 0.97 -16.98 0.40
C PRO A 327 -0.33 -16.70 1.15
N SER A 328 -1.46 -17.10 0.56
CA SER A 328 -2.76 -17.03 1.23
C SER A 328 -2.71 -17.87 2.51
N GLN A 329 -3.08 -17.29 3.65
CA GLN A 329 -3.27 -18.09 4.86
C GLN A 329 -4.40 -19.10 4.61
N PRO A 330 -4.18 -20.40 4.88
CA PRO A 330 -5.17 -21.45 4.65
C PRO A 330 -6.39 -21.34 5.55
#